data_AF-A0A3Q0JG85-F1
#
_entry.id   AF-A0A3Q0JG85-F1
#
_cell.length_a   1.000
_cell.length_b   1.000
_cell.length_c   1.000
_cell.angle_alpha   90.00
_cell.angle_beta   90.00
_cell.angle_gamma   90.00
#
_symmetry.space_group_name_H-M   'P 1'
#
loop_
_entity.id
_entity.type
_entity.pdbx_description
1 polymer ?
#
loop_
_entity_poly.entity_id
_entity_poly.type
_entity_poly.pdbx_seq_one_letter_code
_entity_poly.pdbx_strand_id
1 'polypeptide(L)'
;MDVIYILDLLLIKPRLIYLDDGFWIKDSKLTRIQYRRKLQYKNDLLSLMPFDLLYFVFGFECTFLRLPRLIKIQTFWEFCNHFDSVLASPYVVRVARTLTYMIYLVHLNACAYYEISVREGLGINSWVYDGKGNAYIRCFYFATKTATSIGKNPRPTNEMEYVFMTVSWLLGVFVFAVLIGQVCNVPRIV
;
A
#
# COMPACT_ATOMS: atom_id res chain seq x y z
N MET A 1 -13.12 0.61 12.66
CA MET A 1 -12.87 1.17 11.32
C MET A 1 -13.83 0.60 10.29
N ASP A 2 -14.03 -0.72 10.23
CA ASP A 2 -14.88 -1.34 9.21
C ASP A 2 -16.35 -0.87 9.24
N VAL A 3 -16.92 -0.63 10.44
CA VAL A 3 -18.28 -0.07 10.57
C VAL A 3 -18.40 1.32 9.93
N ILE A 4 -17.41 2.19 10.12
CA ILE A 4 -17.41 3.54 9.52
C ILE A 4 -17.33 3.44 7.99
N TYR A 5 -16.54 2.50 7.47
CA TYR A 5 -16.43 2.26 6.03
C TYR A 5 -17.68 1.64 5.41
N ILE A 6 -18.36 0.74 6.12
CA ILE A 6 -19.67 0.21 5.70
C ILE A 6 -20.70 1.33 5.69
N LEU A 7 -20.68 2.19 6.70
CA LEU A 7 -21.60 3.32 6.80
C LEU A 7 -21.38 4.33 5.67
N ASP A 8 -20.12 4.65 5.36
CA ASP A 8 -19.72 5.50 4.23
C ASP A 8 -20.13 4.89 2.87
N LEU A 9 -19.89 3.59 2.68
CA LEU A 9 -20.28 2.85 1.47
C LEU A 9 -21.80 2.79 1.27
N LEU A 10 -22.58 2.62 2.34
CA LEU A 10 -24.02 2.45 2.25
C LEU A 10 -24.79 3.77 2.23
N LEU A 11 -24.30 4.80 2.93
CA LEU A 11 -25.03 6.06 3.11
C LEU A 11 -24.48 7.20 2.25
N ILE A 12 -23.16 7.32 2.11
CA ILE A 12 -22.52 8.49 1.53
C ILE A 12 -22.25 8.27 0.03
N LYS A 13 -21.55 7.19 -0.33
CA LYS A 13 -21.19 6.92 -1.74
C LYS A 13 -22.37 6.78 -2.72
N PRO A 14 -23.51 6.13 -2.40
CA PRO A 14 -24.65 6.06 -3.32
C PRO A 14 -25.43 7.37 -3.45
N ARG A 15 -25.13 8.40 -2.64
CA ARG A 15 -25.71 9.75 -2.75
C ARG A 15 -24.82 10.71 -3.54
N LEU A 16 -23.65 10.28 -4.00
CA LEU A 16 -22.75 11.10 -4.81
C LEU A 16 -23.40 11.40 -6.17
N ILE A 17 -23.55 12.69 -6.44
CA ILE A 17 -24.02 13.22 -7.73
C ILE A 17 -22.94 12.92 -8.78
N TYR A 18 -23.36 12.43 -9.94
CA TYR A 18 -22.45 12.21 -11.06
C TYR A 18 -22.91 12.99 -12.28
N LEU A 19 -21.96 13.26 -13.18
CA LEU A 19 -22.18 13.91 -14.45
C LEU A 19 -22.48 12.85 -15.51
N ASP A 20 -23.58 13.00 -16.23
CA ASP A 20 -23.97 12.16 -17.37
C ASP A 20 -24.34 13.10 -18.52
N ASP A 21 -23.70 12.95 -19.68
CA ASP A 21 -23.89 13.81 -20.87
C ASP A 21 -23.90 15.34 -20.59
N GLY A 22 -23.07 15.79 -19.64
CA GLY A 22 -22.93 17.22 -19.29
C GLY A 22 -23.97 17.76 -18.30
N PHE A 23 -24.93 16.95 -17.86
CA PHE A 23 -25.92 17.32 -16.85
C PHE A 23 -25.64 16.66 -15.49
N TRP A 24 -25.86 17.42 -14.41
CA TRP A 24 -25.74 16.91 -13.04
C TRP A 24 -27.00 16.14 -12.65
N ILE A 25 -26.90 14.81 -12.56
CA ILE A 25 -28.04 13.98 -12.18
C ILE A 25 -28.09 13.81 -10.66
N LYS A 26 -29.13 14.37 -10.04
CA LYS A 26 -29.37 14.32 -8.58
C LYS A 26 -30.30 13.18 -8.15
N ASP A 27 -30.89 12.45 -9.09
CA ASP A 27 -31.84 11.39 -8.78
C ASP A 27 -31.20 10.24 -7.99
N SER A 28 -31.70 10.01 -6.78
CA SER A 28 -31.15 9.01 -5.84
C SER A 28 -31.23 7.57 -6.36
N LYS A 29 -32.20 7.27 -7.23
CA LYS A 29 -32.34 5.94 -7.85
C LYS A 29 -31.28 5.71 -8.91
N LEU A 30 -31.02 6.71 -9.76
CA LEU A 30 -30.09 6.61 -10.88
C LEU A 30 -28.63 6.57 -10.38
N THR A 31 -28.29 7.43 -9.41
CA THR A 31 -27.00 7.44 -8.69
C THR A 31 -26.66 6.10 -8.06
N ARG A 32 -27.62 5.44 -7.38
CA ARG A 32 -27.39 4.12 -6.78
C ARG A 32 -27.14 3.02 -7.82
N ILE A 33 -27.89 3.01 -8.93
CA ILE A 33 -27.72 2.02 -10.00
C ILE A 33 -26.35 2.20 -10.68
N GLN A 34 -26.02 3.45 -10.99
CA GLN A 34 -24.74 3.79 -11.62
C GLN A 34 -23.56 3.44 -10.70
N TYR A 35 -23.67 3.75 -9.40
CA TYR A 35 -22.64 3.42 -8.42
C TYR A 35 -22.41 1.91 -8.28
N ARG A 36 -23.47 1.09 -8.22
CA ARG A 36 -23.36 -0.39 -8.17
C ARG A 36 -22.71 -1.00 -9.42
N ARG A 37 -22.79 -0.31 -10.57
CA ARG A 37 -22.17 -0.75 -11.83
C ARG A 37 -20.67 -0.42 -11.89
N LYS A 38 -20.20 0.57 -11.13
CA LYS A 38 -18.78 0.96 -11.12
C LYS A 38 -17.91 -0.15 -10.52
N LEU A 39 -16.73 -0.34 -11.11
CA LEU A 39 -15.71 -1.27 -10.63
C LEU A 39 -15.25 -0.89 -9.20
N GLN A 40 -15.27 0.40 -8.86
CA GLN A 40 -14.98 0.92 -7.52
C GLN A 40 -15.88 0.28 -6.45
N TYR A 41 -17.18 0.11 -6.72
CA TYR A 41 -18.10 -0.53 -5.79
C TYR A 41 -17.76 -2.01 -5.55
N LYS A 42 -17.34 -2.72 -6.61
CA LYS A 42 -16.91 -4.12 -6.49
C LYS A 42 -15.65 -4.25 -5.64
N ASN A 43 -14.69 -3.35 -5.82
CA ASN A 43 -13.44 -3.35 -5.05
C ASN A 43 -13.65 -2.91 -3.59
N ASP A 44 -14.50 -1.91 -3.36
CA ASP A 44 -14.89 -1.47 -2.02
C ASP A 44 -15.60 -2.63 -1.29
N LEU A 45 -16.53 -3.32 -1.95
CA LEU A 45 -17.24 -4.48 -1.39
C LEU A 45 -16.31 -5.67 -1.11
N LEU A 46 -15.37 -5.96 -2.02
CA LEU A 46 -14.38 -7.02 -1.84
C LEU A 46 -13.44 -6.74 -0.67
N SER A 47 -13.04 -5.47 -0.48
CA SER A 47 -12.20 -5.05 0.65
C SER A 47 -12.91 -5.11 2.02
N LEU A 48 -14.25 -5.03 1.99
CA LEU A 48 -15.12 -5.10 3.17
C LEU A 48 -15.66 -6.50 3.42
N MET A 49 -15.36 -7.47 2.54
CA MET A 49 -15.76 -8.85 2.73
C MET A 49 -15.11 -9.36 4.02
N PRO A 50 -15.90 -9.93 4.96
CA PRO A 50 -15.42 -10.27 6.28
C PRO A 50 -14.58 -11.55 6.23
N PHE A 51 -13.38 -11.48 5.65
CA PHE A 51 -12.39 -12.54 5.77
C PHE A 51 -11.93 -12.76 7.21
N ASP A 52 -12.20 -11.80 8.11
CA ASP A 52 -12.04 -11.95 9.56
C ASP A 52 -13.01 -12.99 10.18
N LEU A 53 -14.10 -13.41 9.49
CA LEU A 53 -14.97 -14.51 9.94
C LEU A 53 -14.33 -15.89 9.72
N LEU A 54 -13.37 -16.00 8.80
CA LEU A 54 -12.58 -17.24 8.58
C LEU A 54 -11.59 -17.52 9.72
N TYR A 55 -11.31 -16.53 10.57
CA TYR A 55 -10.44 -16.65 11.75
C TYR A 55 -10.96 -17.68 12.76
N PHE A 56 -12.28 -17.88 12.81
CA PHE A 56 -12.93 -18.91 13.64
C PHE A 56 -12.68 -20.35 13.16
N VAL A 57 -12.30 -20.54 11.89
CA VAL A 57 -12.10 -21.87 11.28
C VAL A 57 -10.61 -22.23 11.14
N PHE A 58 -9.75 -21.24 10.84
CA PHE A 58 -8.33 -21.48 10.52
C PHE A 58 -7.33 -21.14 11.65
N GLY A 59 -7.80 -20.64 12.80
CA GLY A 59 -6.95 -20.32 13.96
C GLY A 59 -6.27 -18.95 13.89
N PHE A 60 -5.78 -18.49 15.05
CA PHE A 60 -5.32 -17.12 15.30
C PHE A 60 -3.98 -16.72 14.63
N GLU A 61 -3.33 -17.63 13.91
CA GLU A 61 -1.94 -17.51 13.43
C GLU A 61 -1.82 -16.97 11.99
N CYS A 62 -2.91 -16.82 11.25
CA CYS A 62 -2.87 -16.46 9.83
C CYS A 62 -3.09 -14.95 9.58
N THR A 63 -2.09 -14.12 9.87
CA THR A 63 -2.08 -12.66 9.57
C THR A 63 -2.29 -12.34 8.08
N PHE A 64 -2.01 -13.31 7.19
CA PHE A 64 -2.21 -13.22 5.73
C PHE A 64 -3.67 -13.01 5.33
N LEU A 65 -4.64 -13.41 6.16
CA LEU A 65 -6.06 -13.18 5.87
C LEU A 65 -6.46 -11.70 5.92
N ARG A 66 -5.59 -10.81 6.42
CA ARG A 66 -5.84 -9.36 6.43
C ARG A 66 -5.36 -8.65 5.16
N LEU A 67 -4.60 -9.33 4.29
CA LEU A 67 -4.10 -8.77 3.02
C LEU A 67 -5.17 -8.23 2.06
N PRO A 68 -6.43 -8.73 2.03
CA PRO A 68 -7.50 -8.13 1.23
C PRO A 68 -7.76 -6.66 1.58
N ARG A 69 -7.40 -6.19 2.79
CA ARG A 69 -7.50 -4.76 3.16
C ARG A 69 -6.53 -3.86 2.37
N LEU A 70 -5.45 -4.40 1.81
CA LEU A 70 -4.51 -3.65 0.94
C LEU A 70 -5.16 -3.28 -0.42
N ILE A 71 -6.26 -3.94 -0.81
CA ILE A 71 -7.05 -3.60 -2.02
C ILE A 71 -7.62 -2.17 -1.93
N LYS A 72 -7.69 -1.58 -0.73
CA LYS A 72 -8.02 -0.16 -0.52
C LYS A 72 -6.97 0.84 -1.01
N ILE A 73 -5.92 0.41 -1.72
CA ILE A 73 -5.01 1.33 -2.42
C ILE A 73 -5.77 2.35 -3.28
N GLN A 74 -6.96 2.01 -3.79
CA GLN A 74 -7.80 2.95 -4.56
C GLN A 74 -8.22 4.20 -3.79
N THR A 75 -8.52 4.08 -2.49
CA THR A 75 -8.84 5.25 -1.64
C THR A 75 -7.64 6.15 -1.46
N PHE A 76 -6.43 5.58 -1.38
CA PHE A 76 -5.18 6.35 -1.36
C PHE A 76 -4.97 7.12 -2.67
N TRP A 77 -5.35 6.55 -3.82
CA TRP A 77 -5.28 7.22 -5.11
C TRP A 77 -6.29 8.37 -5.21
N GLU A 78 -7.52 8.19 -4.72
CA GLU A 78 -8.53 9.24 -4.64
C GLU A 78 -8.07 10.42 -3.76
N PHE A 79 -7.46 10.11 -2.62
CA PHE A 79 -6.86 11.12 -1.75
C PHE A 79 -5.71 11.86 -2.44
N CYS A 80 -4.81 11.14 -3.13
CA CYS A 80 -3.74 11.76 -3.91
C CYS A 80 -4.26 12.69 -5.01
N ASN A 81 -5.33 12.29 -5.71
CA ASN A 81 -5.97 13.12 -6.74
C ASN A 81 -6.64 14.37 -6.14
N HIS A 82 -7.19 14.26 -4.93
CA HIS A 82 -7.74 15.42 -4.23
C HIS A 82 -6.62 16.38 -3.79
N PHE A 83 -5.52 15.85 -3.27
CA PHE A 83 -4.32 16.64 -2.97
C PHE A 83 -3.74 17.32 -4.23
N ASP A 84 -3.78 16.65 -5.38
CA ASP A 84 -3.40 17.22 -6.69
C ASP A 84 -4.25 18.46 -7.01
N SER A 85 -5.56 18.40 -6.75
CA SER A 85 -6.48 19.53 -6.99
C SER A 85 -6.27 20.75 -6.07
N VAL A 86 -5.60 20.56 -4.93
CA VAL A 86 -5.35 21.62 -3.94
C VAL A 86 -3.98 22.27 -4.13
N LEU A 87 -3.01 21.54 -4.67
CA LEU A 87 -1.63 22.01 -4.84
C LEU A 87 -1.47 22.79 -6.15
N ALA A 88 -0.98 24.04 -6.04
CA ALA A 88 -0.82 24.95 -7.17
C ALA A 88 0.27 24.54 -8.19
N SER A 89 1.19 23.64 -7.82
CA SER A 89 2.28 23.19 -8.69
C SER A 89 2.15 21.70 -9.05
N PRO A 90 1.86 21.37 -10.33
CA PRO A 90 1.73 19.98 -10.80
C PRO A 90 3.05 19.20 -10.77
N TYR A 91 4.18 19.87 -10.56
CA TYR A 91 5.48 19.23 -10.36
C TYR A 91 5.64 18.70 -8.92
N VAL A 92 5.35 19.53 -7.93
CA VAL A 92 5.45 19.18 -6.50
C VAL A 92 4.54 17.99 -6.18
N VAL A 93 3.33 17.97 -6.73
CA VAL A 93 2.40 16.84 -6.55
C VAL A 93 2.98 15.54 -7.10
N ARG A 94 3.60 15.60 -8.29
CA ARG A 94 4.14 14.43 -8.95
C ARG A 94 5.26 13.79 -8.14
N VAL A 95 6.16 14.62 -7.60
CA VAL A 95 7.26 14.19 -6.72
C VAL A 95 6.73 13.69 -5.38
N ALA A 96 5.77 14.38 -4.76
CA ALA A 96 5.18 13.96 -3.49
C ALA A 96 4.47 12.59 -3.61
N ARG A 97 3.75 12.36 -4.73
CA ARG A 97 3.08 11.09 -5.02
C ARG A 97 4.08 9.94 -5.17
N THR A 98 5.16 10.13 -5.93
CA THR A 98 6.19 9.08 -6.08
C THR A 98 6.98 8.83 -4.81
N LEU A 99 7.28 9.86 -4.03
CA LEU A 99 7.90 9.71 -2.72
C LEU A 99 7.01 8.90 -1.77
N THR A 100 5.71 9.17 -1.75
CA THR A 100 4.77 8.43 -0.89
C THR A 100 4.66 6.97 -1.31
N TYR A 101 4.64 6.68 -2.61
CA TYR A 101 4.71 5.30 -3.11
C TYR A 101 6.00 4.60 -2.70
N MET A 102 7.15 5.27 -2.74
CA MET A 102 8.42 4.71 -2.27
C MET A 102 8.33 4.34 -0.77
N ILE A 103 7.90 5.28 0.08
CA ILE A 103 7.81 5.05 1.53
C ILE A 103 6.87 3.87 1.82
N TYR A 104 5.75 3.79 1.12
CA TYR A 104 4.79 2.70 1.26
C TYR A 104 5.38 1.34 0.88
N LEU A 105 6.14 1.27 -0.23
CA LEU A 105 6.83 0.03 -0.62
C LEU A 105 7.89 -0.38 0.40
N VAL A 106 8.64 0.57 0.97
CA VAL A 106 9.61 0.29 2.04
C VAL A 106 8.91 -0.25 3.30
N HIS A 107 7.76 0.32 3.66
CA HIS A 107 6.94 -0.16 4.77
C HIS A 107 6.46 -1.61 4.54
N LEU A 108 5.94 -1.92 3.34
CA LEU A 108 5.52 -3.28 3.00
C LEU A 108 6.69 -4.28 3.08
N ASN A 109 7.88 -3.91 2.58
CA ASN A 109 9.07 -4.75 2.71
C ASN A 109 9.48 -4.95 4.16
N ALA A 110 9.41 -3.91 5.00
CA ALA A 110 9.72 -4.00 6.42
C ALA A 110 8.77 -4.95 7.15
N CYS A 111 7.46 -4.86 6.87
CA CYS A 111 6.46 -5.76 7.44
C CYS A 111 6.65 -7.20 6.95
N ALA A 112 6.94 -7.41 5.66
CA ALA A 112 7.21 -8.73 5.13
C ALA A 112 8.48 -9.36 5.74
N TYR A 113 9.54 -8.57 5.91
CA TYR A 113 10.77 -9.00 6.59
C TYR A 113 10.51 -9.40 8.06
N TYR A 114 9.70 -8.63 8.78
CA TYR A 114 9.32 -8.97 10.15
C TYR A 114 8.48 -10.26 10.21
N GLU A 115 7.53 -10.44 9.30
CA GLU A 115 6.71 -11.65 9.24
C GLU A 115 7.56 -12.90 8.97
N ILE A 116 8.50 -12.83 8.01
CA ILE A 116 9.46 -13.92 7.74
C ILE A 116 10.32 -14.18 8.99
N SER A 117 10.78 -13.11 9.63
CA SER A 117 11.57 -13.20 10.87
C SER A 117 10.83 -13.91 12.00
N VAL A 118 9.53 -13.64 12.17
CA VAL A 118 8.70 -14.30 13.20
C VAL A 118 8.44 -15.76 12.86
N ARG A 119 8.22 -16.08 11.57
CA ARG A 119 7.97 -17.45 11.09
C ARG A 119 9.18 -18.36 11.21
N GLU A 120 10.38 -17.85 10.87
CA GLU A 120 11.62 -18.61 11.05
C GLU A 120 11.97 -18.71 12.53
N GLY A 121 11.70 -17.65 13.29
CA GLY A 121 11.93 -17.53 14.73
C GLY A 121 12.99 -16.47 15.03
N LEU A 122 12.65 -15.57 15.95
CA LEU A 122 13.44 -14.37 16.24
C LEU A 122 14.84 -14.72 16.77
N GLY A 123 15.87 -14.11 16.17
CA GLY A 123 17.27 -14.22 16.60
C GLY A 123 17.94 -15.58 16.38
N ILE A 124 17.35 -16.47 15.58
CA ILE A 124 17.91 -17.81 15.30
C ILE A 124 19.13 -17.73 14.37
N ASN A 125 19.09 -16.86 13.37
CA ASN A 125 20.19 -16.63 12.44
C ASN A 125 20.63 -15.14 12.47
N SER A 126 21.74 -14.84 11.81
CA SER A 126 22.27 -13.46 11.78
C SER A 126 21.45 -12.50 10.90
N TRP A 127 20.56 -13.03 10.06
CA TRP A 127 19.76 -12.27 9.10
C TRP A 127 18.42 -11.80 9.67
N VAL A 128 17.77 -12.66 10.45
CA VAL A 128 16.46 -12.46 11.08
C VAL A 128 16.55 -11.41 12.19
N TYR A 129 15.44 -10.73 12.42
CA TYR A 129 15.33 -9.79 13.53
C TYR A 129 15.59 -10.47 14.89
N ASP A 130 16.53 -9.90 15.66
CA ASP A 130 17.01 -10.42 16.95
C ASP A 130 16.07 -10.19 18.14
N GLY A 131 14.89 -9.60 17.92
CA GLY A 131 13.93 -9.30 18.97
C GLY A 131 14.32 -8.14 19.90
N LYS A 132 15.43 -7.43 19.63
CA LYS A 132 15.91 -6.35 20.51
C LYS A 132 15.45 -4.97 20.01
N GLY A 133 14.95 -4.15 20.93
CA GLY A 133 14.51 -2.78 20.65
C GLY A 133 13.16 -2.70 19.93
N ASN A 134 12.91 -1.58 19.24
CA ASN A 134 11.67 -1.42 18.49
C ASN A 134 11.74 -2.19 17.15
N ALA A 135 10.95 -3.25 17.04
CA ALA A 135 10.86 -4.10 15.86
C ALA A 135 10.60 -3.30 14.59
N TYR A 136 9.66 -2.35 14.63
CA TYR A 136 9.30 -1.55 13.46
C TYR A 136 10.48 -0.76 12.91
N ILE A 137 11.19 -0.03 13.78
CA ILE A 137 12.32 0.82 13.37
C ILE A 137 13.46 -0.03 12.80
N ARG A 138 13.77 -1.18 13.43
CA ARG A 138 14.84 -2.07 12.95
C ARG A 138 14.50 -2.70 11.60
N CYS A 139 13.30 -3.23 11.44
CA CYS A 139 12.84 -3.82 10.18
C CYS A 139 12.72 -2.76 9.08
N PHE A 140 12.25 -1.56 9.41
CA PHE A 140 12.19 -0.43 8.47
C PHE A 140 13.58 0.02 8.03
N TYR A 141 14.53 0.09 8.96
CA TYR A 141 15.93 0.39 8.65
C TYR A 141 16.57 -0.68 7.76
N PHE A 142 16.31 -1.97 8.04
CA PHE A 142 16.73 -3.08 7.19
C PHE A 142 16.19 -2.94 5.75
N ALA A 143 14.87 -2.76 5.62
CA ALA A 143 14.18 -2.63 4.33
C ALA A 143 14.65 -1.40 3.55
N THR A 144 14.86 -0.27 4.23
CA THR A 144 15.37 0.97 3.62
C THR A 144 16.76 0.74 3.05
N LYS A 145 17.68 0.13 3.81
CA LYS A 145 19.04 -0.18 3.34
C LYS A 145 19.05 -1.11 2.13
N THR A 146 18.15 -2.09 2.10
CA THR A 146 17.97 -2.99 0.96
C THR A 146 17.46 -2.22 -0.25
N ALA A 147 16.43 -1.38 -0.07
CA ALA A 147 15.87 -0.58 -1.15
C ALA A 147 16.89 0.40 -1.73
N THR A 148 17.68 1.08 -0.89
CA THR A 148 18.71 2.05 -1.29
C THR A 148 20.03 1.41 -1.72
N SER A 149 20.11 0.08 -1.77
CA SER A 149 21.34 -0.66 -2.11
C SER A 149 22.57 -0.28 -1.28
N ILE A 150 22.39 0.11 0.00
CA ILE A 150 23.50 0.49 0.90
C ILE A 150 24.35 -0.73 1.33
N GLY A 151 23.92 -1.96 1.00
CA GLY A 151 24.78 -3.15 0.91
C GLY A 151 25.32 -3.72 2.24
N LYS A 152 24.99 -3.12 3.39
CA LYS A 152 25.49 -3.55 4.72
C LYS A 152 24.47 -4.35 5.52
N ASN A 153 23.63 -5.14 4.86
CA ASN A 153 22.70 -6.05 5.55
C ASN A 153 23.38 -7.41 5.81
N PRO A 154 23.00 -8.11 6.88
CA PRO A 154 23.47 -9.47 7.13
C PRO A 154 23.17 -10.36 5.91
N ARG A 155 24.01 -11.38 5.71
CA ARG A 155 23.89 -12.28 4.56
C ARG A 155 22.77 -13.28 4.83
N PRO A 156 21.90 -13.55 3.84
CA PRO A 156 20.87 -14.56 3.98
C PRO A 156 21.50 -15.95 4.18
N THR A 157 20.86 -16.78 5.01
CA THR A 157 21.31 -18.14 5.32
C THR A 157 20.42 -19.23 4.69
N ASN A 158 19.13 -18.94 4.52
CA ASN A 158 18.14 -19.87 4.01
C ASN A 158 17.69 -19.51 2.57
N GLU A 159 17.21 -20.50 1.81
CA GLU A 159 16.73 -20.31 0.43
C GLU A 159 15.62 -19.26 0.35
N MET A 160 14.69 -19.27 1.32
CA MET A 160 13.62 -18.28 1.42
C MET A 160 14.16 -16.86 1.64
N GLU A 161 15.21 -16.70 2.44
CA GLU A 161 15.85 -15.41 2.68
C GLU A 161 16.55 -14.90 1.39
N TYR A 162 17.18 -15.79 0.62
CA TYR A 162 17.78 -15.45 -0.68
C TYR A 162 16.74 -14.96 -1.68
N VAL A 163 15.60 -15.65 -1.78
CA VAL A 163 14.49 -15.24 -2.66
C VAL A 163 13.95 -13.89 -2.22
N PHE A 164 13.69 -13.71 -0.92
CA PHE A 164 13.19 -12.44 -0.38
C PHE A 164 14.17 -11.28 -0.64
N MET A 165 15.46 -11.49 -0.40
CA MET A 165 16.50 -10.48 -0.65
C MET A 165 16.58 -10.11 -2.13
N THR A 166 16.49 -11.09 -3.04
CA THR A 166 16.54 -10.87 -4.49
C THR A 166 15.34 -10.04 -4.95
N VAL A 167 14.13 -10.39 -4.52
CA VAL A 167 12.90 -9.65 -4.85
C VAL A 167 12.93 -8.24 -4.26
N SER A 168 13.34 -8.10 -3.01
CA SER A 168 13.43 -6.80 -2.32
C SER A 168 14.43 -5.87 -3.01
N TRP A 169 15.56 -6.42 -3.46
CA TRP A 169 16.57 -5.65 -4.17
C TRP A 169 16.09 -5.21 -5.56
N LEU A 170 15.44 -6.11 -6.32
CA LEU A 170 14.85 -5.79 -7.63
C LEU A 170 13.79 -4.67 -7.50
N LEU A 171 12.93 -4.76 -6.48
CA LEU A 171 11.94 -3.74 -6.18
C LEU A 171 12.61 -2.39 -5.85
N GLY A 172 13.67 -2.41 -5.03
CA GLY A 172 14.46 -1.22 -4.70
C GLY A 172 15.02 -0.54 -5.95
N VAL A 173 15.71 -1.29 -6.81
CA VAL A 173 16.27 -0.78 -8.07
C VAL A 173 15.18 -0.16 -8.95
N PHE A 174 14.03 -0.82 -9.09
CA PHE A 174 12.91 -0.30 -9.87
C PHE A 174 12.38 1.03 -9.30
N VAL A 175 12.23 1.14 -7.98
CA VAL A 175 11.75 2.36 -7.32
C VAL A 175 12.74 3.52 -7.49
N PHE A 176 14.04 3.26 -7.32
CA PHE A 176 15.08 4.28 -7.57
C PHE A 176 15.10 4.74 -9.02
N ALA A 177 14.94 3.82 -9.98
CA ALA A 177 14.86 4.17 -11.39
C ALA A 177 13.65 5.09 -11.69
N VAL A 178 12.48 4.80 -11.11
CA VAL A 178 11.28 5.65 -11.26
C VAL A 178 11.51 7.04 -10.66
N LEU A 179 12.14 7.14 -9.49
CA LEU A 179 12.44 8.42 -8.85
C LEU A 179 13.39 9.27 -9.68
N ILE A 180 14.49 8.69 -10.16
CA ILE A 180 15.43 9.37 -11.05
C ILE A 180 14.70 9.83 -12.32
N GLY A 181 13.83 8.98 -12.89
CA GLY A 181 13.01 9.35 -14.03
C GLY A 181 12.10 10.56 -13.79
N GLN A 182 11.51 10.69 -12.60
CA GLN A 182 10.70 11.85 -12.25
C GLN A 182 11.53 13.13 -12.07
N VAL A 183 12.74 13.03 -11.50
CA VAL A 183 13.64 14.18 -11.28
C VAL A 183 14.29 14.64 -12.59
N CYS A 184 14.62 13.70 -13.49
CA CYS A 184 15.20 14.03 -14.80
C CYS A 184 14.17 14.63 -15.78
N ASN A 185 12.88 14.29 -15.64
CA ASN A 185 11.80 14.84 -16.47
C ASN A 185 11.34 16.25 -16.04
N VAL A 186 12.08 16.88 -15.13
CA VAL A 186 11.85 18.27 -14.74
C VAL A 186 12.54 19.15 -15.77
N PRO A 187 11.80 19.95 -16.54
CA PRO A 187 12.42 20.89 -17.45
C PRO A 187 13.31 21.79 -16.61
N ARG A 188 14.62 21.71 -16.88
CA ARG A 188 15.62 22.56 -16.25
C ARG A 188 15.28 23.97 -16.72
N ILE A 189 14.76 24.77 -15.79
CA ILE A 189 14.54 26.19 -16.01
C ILE A 189 15.96 26.76 -16.13
N VAL A 190 16.44 26.92 -17.36
CA VAL A 190 17.68 27.62 -17.71
C VAL A 190 17.27 28.89 -18.43
#